data_AF-A0A0J1FLB8-F1
#
_entry.id   AF-A0A0J1FLB8-F1
#
_cell.length_a   1.000
_cell.length_b   1.000
_cell.length_c   1.000
_cell.angle_alpha   90.00
_cell.angle_beta   90.00
_cell.angle_gamma   90.00
#
_symmetry.space_group_name_H-M   'P 1'
#
loop_
_entity.id
_entity.type
_entity.pdbx_description
1 polymer ?
#
loop_
_entity_poly.entity_id
_entity_poly.type
_entity_poly.pdbx_seq_one_letter_code
_entity_poly.pdbx_strand_id
1 'polypeptide(L)'
;MRFIKKKTNKSVEVEVWEDEREFEKVEVYESTFTMDNVEQPLRFVKFAMKHKDKRRSQVMIVTTCMEMTLKSLFKIIRSRWDIENSIFNNLKNECGLEHCFVHGGKAVEAVLYLIFIASNILQLFRLRRLKKHIKSQREMVRLLLKGLYQLKYQAELVLSSA
;
A
#
# COMPACT_ATOMS: atom_id res chain seq x y z
N MET A 1 0.41 20.32 -11.95
CA MET A 1 -0.82 19.61 -11.48
C MET A 1 -2.15 20.32 -11.80
N ARG A 2 -2.38 21.57 -11.37
CA ARG A 2 -3.69 22.27 -11.52
C ARG A 2 -4.17 22.36 -12.99
N PHE A 3 -3.25 22.62 -13.91
CA PHE A 3 -3.51 22.69 -15.35
C PHE A 3 -3.94 21.35 -15.95
N ILE A 4 -3.24 20.26 -15.61
CA ILE A 4 -3.58 18.91 -16.09
C ILE A 4 -4.94 18.49 -15.58
N LYS A 5 -5.23 18.69 -14.28
CA LYS A 5 -6.56 18.42 -13.72
C LYS A 5 -7.67 19.18 -14.47
N LYS A 6 -7.43 20.45 -14.81
CA LYS A 6 -8.40 21.26 -15.58
C LYS A 6 -8.56 20.76 -17.02
N LYS A 7 -7.48 20.29 -17.65
CA LYS A 7 -7.48 19.71 -19.00
C LYS A 7 -8.24 18.37 -19.02
N THR A 8 -7.91 17.45 -18.11
CA THR A 8 -8.52 16.12 -18.02
C THR A 8 -9.99 16.18 -17.58
N ASN A 9 -10.39 17.17 -16.78
CA ASN A 9 -11.81 17.37 -16.46
C ASN A 9 -12.63 17.91 -17.64
N LYS A 10 -11.98 18.42 -18.69
CA LYS A 10 -12.63 18.92 -19.90
C LYS A 10 -12.51 17.95 -21.09
N SER A 11 -11.77 16.85 -20.92
CA SER A 11 -11.63 15.82 -21.96
C SER A 11 -12.77 14.83 -21.89
N VAL A 12 -13.02 14.18 -23.01
CA VAL A 12 -13.98 13.06 -23.10
C VAL A 12 -13.50 11.89 -22.26
N GLU A 13 -14.44 11.14 -21.68
CA GLU A 13 -14.18 9.88 -20.99
C GLU A 13 -13.50 8.89 -21.95
N VAL A 14 -12.39 8.29 -21.51
CA VAL A 14 -11.69 7.26 -22.29
C VAL A 14 -12.41 5.92 -22.15
N GLU A 15 -12.85 5.60 -20.94
CA GLU A 15 -13.66 4.40 -20.66
C GLU A 15 -14.79 4.73 -19.69
N VAL A 16 -15.89 4.00 -19.83
CA VAL A 16 -17.01 4.00 -18.88
C VAL A 16 -17.29 2.56 -18.50
N TRP A 17 -17.28 2.27 -17.20
CA TRP A 17 -17.63 0.96 -16.66
C TRP A 17 -18.95 1.08 -15.91
N GLU A 18 -19.92 0.24 -16.26
CA GLU A 18 -21.24 0.20 -15.64
C GLU A 18 -21.40 -1.06 -14.78
N ASP A 19 -22.17 -0.93 -13.69
CA ASP A 19 -22.51 -2.00 -12.74
C ASP A 19 -21.32 -2.80 -12.18
N GLU A 20 -20.22 -2.09 -11.87
CA GLU A 20 -19.03 -2.68 -11.23
C GLU A 20 -19.26 -2.84 -9.72
N ARG A 21 -19.76 -4.00 -9.28
CA ARG A 21 -19.96 -4.40 -7.86
C ARG A 21 -20.60 -3.32 -6.97
N GLU A 22 -19.78 -2.45 -6.38
CA GLU A 22 -20.14 -1.35 -5.47
C GLU A 22 -20.59 -0.06 -6.20
N PHE A 23 -20.22 0.07 -7.47
CA PHE A 23 -20.43 1.25 -8.29
C PHE A 23 -21.53 1.02 -9.30
N GLU A 24 -22.39 2.02 -9.46
CA GLU A 24 -23.33 2.10 -10.55
C GLU A 24 -22.59 2.43 -11.86
N LYS A 25 -21.63 3.36 -11.78
CA LYS A 25 -20.85 3.84 -12.93
C LYS A 25 -19.46 4.29 -12.50
N VAL A 26 -18.45 3.99 -13.31
CA VAL A 26 -17.09 4.52 -13.18
C VAL A 26 -16.69 5.15 -14.51
N GLU A 27 -16.47 6.47 -14.49
CA GLU A 27 -16.01 7.25 -15.63
C GLU A 27 -14.50 7.47 -15.51
N VAL A 28 -13.76 7.07 -16.55
CA VAL A 28 -12.30 7.09 -16.55
C VAL A 28 -11.80 8.14 -17.52
N TYR A 29 -10.93 9.01 -17.02
CA TYR A 29 -10.26 10.03 -17.81
C TYR A 29 -8.76 9.83 -17.73
N GLU A 30 -8.07 9.96 -18.85
CA GLU A 30 -6.65 9.72 -18.96
C GLU A 30 -5.95 10.86 -19.72
N SER A 31 -4.74 11.19 -19.29
CA SER A 31 -3.89 12.15 -19.98
C SER A 31 -2.42 11.91 -19.64
N THR A 32 -1.52 12.35 -20.50
CA THR A 32 -0.07 12.32 -20.24
C THR A 32 0.46 13.74 -20.13
N PHE A 33 1.42 13.96 -19.24
CA PHE A 33 2.02 15.27 -19.02
C PHE A 33 3.49 15.16 -18.59
N THR A 34 4.23 16.25 -18.72
CA THR A 34 5.60 16.40 -18.21
C THR A 34 5.59 17.32 -17.00
N MET A 35 6.58 17.16 -16.11
CA MET A 35 6.70 17.95 -14.90
C MET A 35 8.16 18.35 -14.70
N ASP A 36 8.40 19.56 -14.21
CA ASP A 36 9.75 20.03 -13.90
C ASP A 36 10.43 19.07 -12.92
N ASN A 37 11.71 18.76 -13.17
CA ASN A 37 12.52 17.79 -12.43
C ASN A 37 12.06 16.32 -12.55
N VAL A 38 11.23 15.99 -13.54
CA VAL A 38 10.94 14.59 -13.92
C VAL A 38 11.30 14.40 -15.38
N GLU A 39 12.34 13.62 -15.63
CA GLU A 39 12.87 13.39 -16.99
C GLU A 39 11.89 12.66 -17.90
N GLN A 40 11.09 11.76 -17.33
CA GLN A 40 10.16 10.93 -18.07
C GLN A 40 8.73 11.49 -18.03
N PRO A 41 7.93 11.25 -19.09
CA PRO A 41 6.52 11.62 -19.06
C PRO A 41 5.77 10.89 -17.94
N LEU A 42 4.73 11.53 -17.43
CA LEU A 42 3.86 11.02 -16.38
C LEU A 42 2.46 10.79 -16.94
N ARG A 43 1.88 9.67 -16.56
CA ARG A 43 0.49 9.31 -16.84
C ARG A 43 -0.40 9.81 -15.72
N PHE A 44 -1.45 10.52 -16.07
CA PHE A 44 -2.50 10.97 -15.17
C PHE A 44 -3.79 10.20 -15.49
N VAL A 45 -4.37 9.57 -14.47
CA VAL A 45 -5.64 8.87 -14.60
C VAL A 45 -6.59 9.33 -13.50
N LYS A 46 -7.83 9.67 -13.87
CA LYS A 46 -8.89 10.01 -12.94
C LYS A 46 -10.03 9.01 -13.09
N PHE A 47 -10.42 8.41 -11.98
CA PHE A 47 -11.61 7.59 -11.84
C PHE A 47 -12.68 8.39 -11.11
N ALA A 48 -13.77 8.72 -11.78
CA ALA A 48 -14.97 9.31 -11.17
C ALA A 48 -16.01 8.20 -10.95
N MET A 49 -16.35 7.95 -9.69
CA MET A 49 -17.13 6.79 -9.29
C MET A 49 -18.47 7.25 -8.72
N LYS A 50 -19.55 6.73 -9.29
CA LYS A 50 -20.92 6.86 -8.80
C LYS A 50 -21.30 5.57 -8.09
N HIS A 51 -21.55 5.66 -6.80
CA HIS A 51 -21.96 4.54 -5.96
C HIS A 51 -23.44 4.25 -6.16
N LYS A 52 -23.86 3.01 -5.90
CA LYS A 52 -25.27 2.60 -5.98
C LYS A 52 -26.18 3.36 -5.01
N ASP A 53 -25.63 3.86 -3.91
CA ASP A 53 -26.32 4.72 -2.95
C ASP A 53 -26.32 6.22 -3.33
N LYS A 54 -26.00 6.52 -4.60
CA LYS A 54 -25.92 7.87 -5.18
C LYS A 54 -24.76 8.73 -4.65
N ARG A 55 -23.90 8.23 -3.77
CA ARG A 55 -22.66 8.95 -3.40
C ARG A 55 -21.73 9.04 -4.60
N ARG A 56 -20.98 10.14 -4.69
CA ARG A 56 -19.96 10.36 -5.72
C ARG A 56 -18.60 10.51 -5.07
N SER A 57 -17.60 9.89 -5.68
CA SER A 57 -16.22 9.97 -5.21
C SER A 57 -15.28 9.94 -6.40
N GLN A 58 -14.05 10.40 -6.21
CA GLN A 58 -13.06 10.43 -7.27
C GLN A 58 -11.69 10.05 -6.74
N VAL A 59 -10.92 9.38 -7.59
CA VAL A 59 -9.53 9.03 -7.32
C VAL A 59 -8.71 9.50 -8.50
N MET A 60 -7.61 10.20 -8.22
CA MET A 60 -6.67 10.69 -9.22
C MET A 60 -5.31 10.06 -8.96
N ILE A 61 -4.70 9.55 -10.01
CA ILE A 61 -3.42 8.85 -9.96
C ILE A 61 -2.46 9.55 -10.91
N VAL A 62 -1.23 9.73 -10.43
CA VAL A 62 -0.07 10.04 -11.27
C VAL A 62 0.85 8.84 -11.20
N THR A 63 1.23 8.29 -12.35
CA THR A 63 2.11 7.12 -12.42
C THR A 63 3.08 7.23 -13.59
N THR A 64 4.24 6.62 -13.45
CA THR A 64 5.23 6.45 -14.52
C THR A 64 4.91 5.21 -15.37
N CYS A 65 3.96 4.36 -14.95
CA CYS A 65 3.58 3.15 -15.65
C CYS A 65 2.60 3.45 -16.81
N MET A 66 3.13 3.47 -18.03
CA MET A 66 2.37 3.79 -19.25
C MET A 66 1.50 2.65 -19.76
N GLU A 67 1.98 1.40 -19.63
CA GLU A 67 1.38 0.25 -20.34
C GLU A 67 0.29 -0.48 -19.54
N MET A 68 0.19 -0.24 -18.24
CA MET A 68 -0.77 -0.97 -17.41
C MET A 68 -2.22 -0.64 -17.78
N THR A 69 -3.08 -1.66 -17.79
CA THR A 69 -4.51 -1.45 -18.08
C THR A 69 -5.18 -0.60 -17.01
N LEU A 70 -6.16 0.21 -17.42
CA LEU A 70 -6.91 1.08 -16.51
C LEU A 70 -7.62 0.28 -15.40
N LYS A 71 -8.16 -0.90 -15.72
CA LYS A 71 -8.76 -1.81 -14.72
C LYS A 71 -7.75 -2.30 -13.67
N SER A 72 -6.52 -2.64 -14.08
CA SER A 72 -5.48 -3.07 -13.13
C SER A 72 -5.04 -1.91 -12.24
N LEU A 73 -4.85 -0.72 -12.82
CA LEU A 73 -4.52 0.49 -12.07
C LEU A 73 -5.62 0.84 -11.06
N PHE A 74 -6.89 0.70 -11.46
CA PHE A 74 -8.04 0.88 -10.59
C PHE A 74 -8.06 -0.11 -9.42
N LYS A 75 -7.77 -1.39 -9.68
CA LYS A 75 -7.67 -2.40 -8.61
C LYS A 75 -6.57 -2.05 -7.61
N ILE A 76 -5.37 -1.67 -8.09
CA ILE A 76 -4.24 -1.29 -7.23
C ILE A 76 -4.63 -0.13 -6.30
N ILE A 77 -5.24 0.93 -6.84
CA ILE A 77 -5.58 2.10 -6.02
C ILE A 77 -6.72 1.80 -5.04
N ARG A 78 -7.66 0.92 -5.41
CA ARG A 78 -8.69 0.44 -4.47
C ARG A 78 -8.07 -0.40 -3.36
N SER A 79 -7.09 -1.25 -3.66
CA SER A 79 -6.37 -2.02 -2.64
C SER A 79 -5.59 -1.14 -1.65
N ARG A 80 -5.23 0.10 -1.99
CA ARG A 80 -4.70 1.08 -1.02
C ARG A 80 -5.68 1.33 0.12
N TRP A 81 -6.98 1.42 -0.17
CA TRP A 81 -8.02 1.62 0.83
C TRP A 81 -8.12 0.42 1.78
N ASP A 82 -7.90 -0.79 1.28
CA ASP A 82 -7.87 -2.00 2.10
C ASP A 82 -6.69 -2.00 3.08
N ILE A 83 -5.51 -1.49 2.68
CA ILE A 83 -4.35 -1.35 3.58
C ILE A 83 -4.72 -0.48 4.81
N GLU A 84 -5.42 0.63 4.57
CA GLU A 84 -5.83 1.55 5.63
C GLU A 84 -6.87 0.91 6.57
N ASN A 85 -7.96 0.39 6.00
CA ASN A 85 -9.10 -0.07 6.78
C ASN A 85 -8.95 -1.47 7.37
N SER A 86 -8.05 -2.29 6.80
CA SER A 86 -7.77 -3.62 7.31
C SER A 86 -6.47 -3.62 8.12
N ILE A 87 -5.34 -3.32 7.49
CA ILE A 87 -4.02 -3.51 8.12
C ILE A 87 -3.77 -2.49 9.22
N PHE A 88 -3.89 -1.19 8.94
CA PHE A 88 -3.62 -0.16 9.95
C PHE A 88 -4.67 -0.15 11.06
N ASN A 89 -5.95 -0.35 10.71
CA ASN A 89 -7.01 -0.49 11.71
C ASN A 89 -6.75 -1.67 12.66
N ASN A 90 -6.35 -2.83 12.14
CA ASN A 90 -5.99 -3.98 12.97
C ASN A 90 -4.74 -3.71 13.82
N LEU A 91 -3.71 -3.08 13.25
CA LEU A 91 -2.50 -2.74 14.01
C LEU A 91 -2.81 -1.83 15.21
N LYS A 92 -3.69 -0.86 15.01
CA LYS A 92 -4.16 0.05 16.05
C LYS A 92 -4.98 -0.67 17.13
N ASN A 93 -6.01 -1.40 16.73
CA ASN A 93 -6.98 -1.98 17.68
C ASN A 93 -6.46 -3.26 18.37
N GLU A 94 -5.73 -4.10 17.63
CA GLU A 94 -5.38 -5.46 18.08
C GLU A 94 -3.88 -5.67 18.33
N CYS A 95 -3.00 -4.82 17.75
CA CYS A 95 -1.55 -4.96 17.88
C CYS A 95 -0.90 -3.86 18.74
N GLY A 96 -1.71 -2.99 19.37
CA GLY A 96 -1.22 -1.96 20.29
C GLY A 96 -0.39 -0.87 19.64
N LEU A 97 -0.54 -0.61 18.33
CA LEU A 97 0.25 0.40 17.61
C LEU A 97 0.10 1.82 18.20
N GLU A 98 -1.03 2.10 18.86
CA GLU A 98 -1.27 3.40 19.53
C GLU A 98 -0.72 3.48 20.95
N HIS A 99 -0.25 2.36 21.51
CA HIS A 99 0.23 2.32 22.88
C HIS A 99 1.73 2.63 22.94
N CYS A 100 2.10 3.58 23.81
CA CYS A 100 3.49 3.94 24.07
C CYS A 100 4.07 3.01 25.14
N PHE A 101 4.73 1.92 24.73
CA PHE A 101 5.32 0.94 25.66
C PHE A 101 6.64 1.39 26.29
N VAL A 102 7.34 2.32 25.64
CA VAL A 102 8.69 2.78 26.02
C VAL A 102 8.86 4.24 25.62
N HIS A 103 9.72 4.98 26.32
CA HIS A 103 9.90 6.43 26.12
C HIS A 103 11.21 6.83 25.42
N GLY A 104 12.13 5.89 25.21
CA GLY A 104 13.39 6.16 24.48
C GLY A 104 13.21 6.01 22.96
N GLY A 105 13.65 6.99 22.16
CA GLY A 105 13.43 7.01 20.71
C GLY A 105 13.83 5.73 19.97
N LYS A 106 15.05 5.21 20.25
CA LYS A 106 15.51 3.92 19.69
C LYS A 106 14.66 2.73 20.14
N ALA A 107 14.18 2.76 21.38
CA ALA A 107 13.35 1.69 21.92
C ALA A 107 11.95 1.72 21.28
N VAL A 108 11.38 2.91 21.05
CA VAL A 108 10.10 3.09 20.33
C VAL A 108 10.21 2.51 18.92
N GLU A 109 11.28 2.86 18.20
CA GLU A 109 11.54 2.33 16.86
C GLU A 109 11.64 0.80 16.84
N ALA A 110 12.39 0.22 17.77
CA ALA A 110 12.52 -1.23 17.90
C ALA A 110 11.16 -1.92 18.17
N VAL A 111 10.33 -1.34 19.06
CA VAL A 111 8.99 -1.86 19.34
C VAL A 111 8.08 -1.77 18.12
N LEU A 112 8.11 -0.66 17.38
CA LEU A 112 7.34 -0.51 16.14
C LEU A 112 7.76 -1.56 15.08
N TYR A 113 9.06 -1.80 14.90
CA TYR A 113 9.54 -2.85 14.01
C TYR A 113 9.07 -4.24 14.43
N LEU A 114 9.09 -4.55 15.73
CA LEU A 114 8.57 -5.83 16.23
C LEU A 114 7.07 -5.98 15.95
N ILE A 115 6.27 -4.93 16.18
CA ILE A 115 4.83 -4.91 15.88
C ILE A 115 4.60 -5.18 14.38
N PHE A 116 5.31 -4.48 13.50
CA PHE A 116 5.15 -4.66 12.05
C PHE A 116 5.60 -6.04 11.57
N ILE A 117 6.71 -6.57 12.07
CA ILE A 117 7.19 -7.92 11.72
C ILE A 117 6.19 -8.97 12.17
N ALA A 118 5.75 -8.91 13.43
CA ALA A 118 4.79 -9.86 13.99
C ALA A 118 3.45 -9.83 13.22
N SER A 119 2.95 -8.62 12.92
CA SER A 119 1.71 -8.44 12.15
C SER A 119 1.84 -9.01 10.73
N ASN A 120 2.95 -8.76 10.03
CA ASN A 120 3.20 -9.32 8.70
C ASN A 120 3.27 -10.84 8.72
N ILE A 121 3.95 -11.44 9.69
CA ILE A 121 4.03 -12.90 9.84
C ILE A 121 2.63 -13.49 10.09
N LEU A 122 1.84 -12.88 10.97
CA LEU A 122 0.48 -13.32 11.26
C LEU A 122 -0.44 -13.20 10.03
N GLN A 123 -0.34 -12.10 9.29
CA GLN A 123 -1.10 -11.91 8.04
C GLN A 123 -0.69 -12.94 6.98
N LEU A 124 0.60 -13.21 6.81
CA LEU A 124 1.10 -14.27 5.92
C LEU A 124 0.56 -15.64 6.35
N PHE A 125 0.56 -15.95 7.65
CA PHE A 125 0.00 -17.19 8.17
C PHE A 125 -1.51 -17.30 7.88
N ARG A 126 -2.27 -16.23 8.13
CA ARG A 126 -3.73 -16.17 7.92
C ARG A 126 -4.10 -16.31 6.44
N LEU A 127 -3.49 -15.51 5.57
CA LEU A 127 -3.84 -15.42 4.15
C LEU A 127 -3.28 -16.57 3.32
N ARG A 128 -2.03 -16.98 3.58
CA ARG A 128 -1.37 -18.03 2.78
C ARG A 128 -1.53 -19.44 3.34
N ARG A 129 -2.29 -19.63 4.44
CA ARG A 129 -2.47 -20.93 5.14
C ARG A 129 -1.19 -21.76 5.06
N LEU A 130 -0.17 -21.42 5.85
CA LEU A 130 1.10 -22.18 5.93
C LEU A 130 0.92 -23.68 6.33
N LYS A 131 -0.31 -24.14 6.56
CA LYS A 131 -0.69 -25.52 6.92
C LYS A 131 -0.28 -26.61 5.92
N LYS A 132 0.12 -26.31 4.68
CA LYS A 132 0.58 -27.35 3.73
C LYS A 132 2.10 -27.42 3.49
N HIS A 133 2.92 -26.71 4.26
CA HIS A 133 4.37 -26.94 4.21
C HIS A 133 5.01 -26.79 5.60
N ILE A 134 5.19 -27.92 6.29
CA ILE A 134 6.04 -28.04 7.49
C ILE A 134 7.45 -27.46 7.22
N LYS A 135 7.93 -27.54 5.97
CA LYS A 135 9.18 -26.92 5.52
C LYS A 135 9.17 -25.39 5.68
N SER A 136 8.06 -24.69 5.44
CA SER A 136 8.00 -23.23 5.48
C SER A 136 8.13 -22.65 6.89
N GLN A 137 7.53 -23.29 7.90
CA GLN A 137 7.61 -22.81 9.29
C GLN A 137 9.01 -22.98 9.88
N ARG A 138 9.64 -24.15 9.65
CA ARG A 138 11.04 -24.37 10.02
C ARG A 138 11.97 -23.41 9.31
N GLU A 139 11.72 -23.14 8.02
CA GLU A 139 12.55 -22.21 7.26
C GLU A 139 12.37 -20.76 7.74
N MET A 140 11.15 -20.32 8.10
CA MET A 140 10.95 -18.99 8.70
C MET A 140 11.67 -18.84 10.04
N VAL A 141 11.61 -19.83 10.93
CA VAL A 141 12.34 -19.82 12.21
C VAL A 141 13.86 -19.83 11.96
N ARG A 142 14.33 -20.64 11.00
CA ARG A 142 15.75 -20.68 10.59
C ARG A 142 16.21 -19.33 10.03
N LEU A 143 15.42 -18.68 9.16
CA LEU A 143 15.74 -17.39 8.58
C LEU A 143 15.72 -16.27 9.63
N LEU A 144 14.76 -16.31 10.56
CA LEU A 144 14.72 -15.37 11.70
C LEU A 144 15.96 -15.53 12.59
N LEU A 145 16.30 -16.76 12.98
CA LEU A 145 17.51 -17.06 13.76
C LEU A 145 18.79 -16.65 13.01
N LYS A 146 18.85 -16.91 11.70
CA LYS A 146 19.97 -16.49 10.84
C LYS A 146 20.09 -14.97 10.80
N GLY A 147 18.97 -14.26 10.64
CA GLY A 147 18.93 -12.80 10.67
C GLY A 147 19.37 -12.24 12.01
N LEU A 148 18.87 -12.78 13.13
CA LEU A 148 19.30 -12.40 14.48
C LEU A 148 20.79 -12.70 14.73
N TYR A 149 21.28 -13.83 14.21
CA TYR A 149 22.71 -14.17 14.29
C TYR A 149 23.58 -13.22 13.45
N GLN A 150 23.14 -12.87 12.24
CA GLN A 150 23.82 -11.90 11.38
C GLN A 150 23.81 -10.49 11.97
N LEU A 151 22.70 -10.08 12.58
CA LEU A 151 22.60 -8.81 13.33
C LEU A 151 23.57 -8.77 14.51
N LYS A 152 23.73 -9.89 15.24
CA LYS A 152 24.72 -10.02 16.31
C LYS A 152 26.17 -10.02 15.79
N TYR A 153 26.39 -10.41 14.54
CA TYR A 153 27.71 -10.43 13.89
C TYR A 153 28.06 -9.13 13.17
N GLN A 154 27.07 -8.27 12.88
CA GLN A 154 27.31 -6.88 12.47
C GLN A 154 27.44 -6.00 13.71
N ALA A 155 28.58 -6.13 14.40
CA ALA A 155 28.91 -5.30 15.57
C ALA A 155 28.86 -3.78 15.26
N GLU A 156 29.00 -3.37 14.00
CA GLU A 156 28.89 -1.97 13.56
C GLU A 156 27.47 -1.39 13.63
N LEU A 157 26.43 -2.24 13.59
CA LEU A 157 25.02 -1.80 13.56
C LEU A 157 24.31 -1.91 14.93
N VAL A 158 24.91 -2.59 15.90
CA VAL A 158 24.24 -2.80 17.20
C VAL A 158 24.49 -1.63 18.17
N LEU A 159 25.65 -0.97 18.19
CA LEU A 159 25.91 0.18 19.08
C LEU A 159 27.02 1.13 18.56
N SER A 160 26.89 1.71 17.36
CA SER A 160 27.63 2.94 17.02
C SER A 160 26.76 4.17 17.28
N SER A 161 26.38 4.35 18.54
CA SER A 161 25.89 5.64 19.03
C SER A 161 26.07 5.67 20.54
N ALA A 162 27.22 6.23 20.91
CA ALA A 162 27.61 6.87 22.18
C ALA A 162 27.22 6.14 23.47
#